data_AF-A0A9E0LWD5-F1
#
_entry.id   AF-A0A9E0LWD5-F1
#
_cell.length_a   1.000
_cell.length_b   1.000
_cell.length_c   1.000
_cell.angle_alpha   90.00
_cell.angle_beta   90.00
_cell.angle_gamma   90.00
#
_symmetry.space_group_name_H-M   'P 1'
#
loop_
_entity.id
_entity.type
_entity.pdbx_description
1 polymer ?
#
loop_
_entity_poly.entity_id
_entity_poly.type
_entity_poly.pdbx_seq_one_letter_code
_entity_poly.pdbx_strand_id
1 'polypeptide(L)'
;MAIGIVLAFAPCPAGAQTVTSIAGSTVTISAGTKQGVAKGMTGKLCVDEMVSGQKMPVCAATFEVVSVAEGSATARITGGETAAVTVGHRVTLEQPLDPAAATAAPAARFAAAPVPSKAATAEELLAAGNRLYDGKDWSGAATRFRELERRFPQHAEAGYAAKLAATCEERAAVVRAETEQAARSAIASAGAAEIVAKARRLLDAGLWAEAKSEAERALALDPASREATVLRAEAESHLGPPKEIQDRRTGIRWKLIPAGAFTIGCTAGDPDCYPDEIPAHAVTISRPYYLAASETTVGQYRRFANSVSGVTPTPPGFSQGEDHPVVKVTWGDAEAFCGWAGGRLPTEAEWEYAARAGRSDGRYPWGNQISHESANYAGTEGRDSWAYTSPVQGFAPNGYGLHDMAGNAWEWVQDGYGSYWSGAATDPTGPSSSSKRVLRGGSWSHQSRWLRVSNRHSYLSGDRNDNIGFRCAKTEIP
;
A
#
# COMPACT_ATOMS: atom_id res chain seq x y z
N MET A 1 -33.97 2.79 62.24
CA MET A 1 -33.36 1.48 61.94
C MET A 1 -32.74 1.56 60.55
N ALA A 2 -31.44 1.81 60.50
CA ALA A 2 -30.62 1.57 59.33
C ALA A 2 -29.90 0.26 59.60
N ILE A 3 -30.26 -0.80 58.87
CA ILE A 3 -29.43 -2.00 58.81
C ILE A 3 -28.30 -1.63 57.85
N GLY A 4 -27.21 -1.13 58.42
CA GLY A 4 -25.97 -0.91 57.69
C GLY A 4 -25.38 -2.28 57.36
N ILE A 5 -25.58 -2.75 56.14
CA ILE A 5 -24.78 -3.84 55.59
C ILE A 5 -23.40 -3.24 55.34
N VAL A 6 -22.47 -3.48 56.26
CA VAL A 6 -21.05 -3.22 56.03
C VAL A 6 -20.56 -4.29 55.07
N LEU A 7 -20.54 -3.99 53.78
CA LEU A 7 -19.83 -4.79 52.78
C LEU A 7 -18.34 -4.49 52.95
N ALA A 8 -17.63 -5.41 53.60
CA ALA A 8 -16.17 -5.39 53.64
C ALA A 8 -15.65 -5.74 52.23
N PHE A 9 -15.31 -4.71 51.45
CA PHE A 9 -14.52 -4.87 50.24
C PHE A 9 -13.05 -5.11 50.64
N ALA A 10 -12.47 -6.20 50.16
CA ALA A 10 -11.07 -6.53 50.44
C ALA A 10 -10.14 -5.40 49.97
N PRO A 11 -9.10 -5.06 50.77
CA PRO A 11 -8.13 -4.03 50.41
C PRO A 11 -7.23 -4.51 49.27
N CYS A 12 -6.92 -3.57 48.37
CA CYS A 12 -5.93 -3.70 47.31
C CYS A 12 -4.52 -4.00 47.91
N PRO A 13 -3.80 -5.06 47.52
CA PRO A 13 -2.42 -5.25 47.98
C PRO A 13 -1.43 -4.47 47.12
N ALA A 14 -0.52 -3.80 47.82
CA ALA A 14 0.62 -3.03 47.33
C ALA A 14 1.78 -3.91 46.82
N GLY A 15 2.59 -3.35 45.89
CA GLY A 15 3.91 -3.87 45.49
C GLY A 15 3.89 -4.79 44.28
N ALA A 16 3.89 -4.22 43.07
CA ALA A 16 3.96 -4.98 41.82
C ALA A 16 5.33 -5.68 41.67
N GLN A 17 5.32 -7.01 41.47
CA GLN A 17 6.51 -7.77 41.07
C GLN A 17 6.55 -7.94 39.54
N THR A 18 7.68 -8.37 38.98
CA THR A 18 7.80 -8.63 37.52
C THR A 18 8.28 -10.04 37.22
N VAL A 19 7.86 -10.56 36.06
CA VAL A 19 8.33 -11.85 35.54
C VAL A 19 9.75 -11.72 35.01
N THR A 20 10.67 -12.55 35.51
CA THR A 20 12.07 -12.57 35.07
C THR A 20 12.41 -13.73 34.15
N SER A 21 11.71 -14.87 34.26
CA SER A 21 11.83 -15.99 33.32
C SER A 21 10.59 -16.89 33.31
N ILE A 22 10.34 -17.57 32.18
CA ILE A 22 9.23 -18.52 32.01
C ILE A 22 9.79 -19.82 31.42
N ALA A 23 9.47 -20.95 32.04
CA ALA A 23 9.81 -22.28 31.55
C ALA A 23 8.62 -23.23 31.78
N GLY A 24 7.87 -23.54 30.72
CA GLY A 24 6.66 -24.36 30.80
C GLY A 24 5.62 -23.76 31.75
N SER A 25 5.21 -24.50 32.77
CA SER A 25 4.25 -24.08 33.80
C SER A 25 4.90 -23.41 35.02
N THR A 26 6.18 -23.05 34.93
CA THR A 26 6.96 -22.43 36.02
C THR A 26 7.39 -21.02 35.62
N VAL A 27 7.19 -20.08 36.54
CA VAL A 27 7.51 -18.67 36.36
C VAL A 27 8.41 -18.20 37.50
N THR A 28 9.47 -17.49 37.17
CA THR A 28 10.33 -16.82 38.16
C THR A 28 9.93 -15.35 38.22
N ILE A 29 9.74 -14.84 39.43
CA ILE A 29 9.33 -13.45 39.68
C ILE A 29 10.37 -12.74 40.54
N SER A 30 10.51 -11.43 40.35
CA SER A 30 11.33 -10.59 41.22
C SER A 30 10.83 -10.69 42.66
N ALA A 31 11.75 -10.90 43.59
CA ALA A 31 11.48 -10.78 45.02
C ALA A 31 12.54 -9.81 45.57
N GLY A 32 12.32 -8.51 45.37
CA GLY A 32 13.30 -7.48 45.76
C GLY A 32 13.71 -7.55 47.23
N THR A 33 14.77 -6.83 47.63
CA THR A 33 15.32 -6.81 48.99
C THR A 33 14.38 -6.25 50.08
N LYS A 34 13.14 -5.88 49.73
CA LYS A 34 12.07 -5.53 50.67
C LYS A 34 11.00 -6.63 50.69
N GLN A 35 10.95 -7.28 51.84
CA GLN A 35 10.15 -8.43 52.25
C GLN A 35 8.66 -8.35 51.86
N GLY A 36 8.12 -9.46 51.35
CA GLY A 36 6.68 -9.61 51.11
C GLY A 36 6.28 -10.89 50.37
N VAL A 37 7.22 -11.57 49.69
CA VAL A 37 6.94 -12.83 48.97
C VAL A 37 7.27 -14.02 49.87
N ALA A 38 6.28 -14.89 50.12
CA ALA A 38 6.44 -16.11 50.91
C ALA A 38 5.96 -17.33 50.12
N LYS A 39 6.54 -18.49 50.43
CA LYS A 39 6.06 -19.78 49.91
C LYS A 39 4.59 -20.00 50.32
N GLY A 40 3.75 -20.42 49.39
CA GLY A 40 2.31 -20.62 49.58
C GLY A 40 1.44 -19.39 49.28
N MET A 41 2.03 -18.24 48.92
CA MET A 41 1.26 -17.11 48.40
C MET A 41 0.71 -17.42 47.01
N THR A 42 -0.54 -17.05 46.78
CA THR A 42 -1.17 -17.11 45.46
C THR A 42 -1.21 -15.73 44.83
N GLY A 43 -1.21 -15.67 43.49
CA GLY A 43 -1.23 -14.40 42.78
C GLY A 43 -1.72 -14.52 41.35
N LYS A 44 -1.80 -13.37 40.70
CA LYS A 44 -2.22 -13.21 39.31
C LYS A 44 -1.09 -12.62 38.48
N LEU A 45 -0.97 -13.15 37.27
CA LEU A 45 0.00 -12.78 36.26
C LEU A 45 -0.68 -11.89 35.23
N CYS A 46 -0.29 -10.62 35.15
CA CYS A 46 -1.00 -9.62 34.38
C CYS A 46 -0.13 -8.97 33.31
N VAL A 47 -0.68 -8.88 32.11
CA VAL A 47 -0.08 -8.26 30.93
C VAL A 47 -0.68 -6.88 30.76
N ASP A 48 0.14 -5.89 30.46
CA ASP A 48 -0.39 -4.54 30.25
C ASP A 48 -0.87 -4.42 28.79
N GLU A 49 -2.18 -4.30 28.59
CA GLU A 49 -2.78 -4.06 27.27
C GLU A 49 -3.22 -2.62 27.11
N MET A 50 -3.13 -2.11 25.87
CA MET A 50 -3.60 -0.78 25.53
C MET A 50 -5.09 -0.85 25.20
N VAL A 51 -5.92 -0.32 26.10
CA VAL A 51 -7.35 -0.20 25.91
C VAL A 51 -7.67 1.28 25.80
N SER A 52 -8.16 1.72 24.64
CA SER A 52 -8.52 3.11 24.36
C SER A 52 -7.39 4.12 24.65
N GLY A 53 -6.15 3.77 24.30
CA GLY A 53 -4.99 4.64 24.50
C GLY A 53 -4.46 4.68 25.94
N GLN A 54 -5.05 3.91 26.86
CA GLN A 54 -4.62 3.81 28.25
C GLN A 54 -4.12 2.40 28.56
N LYS A 55 -3.00 2.31 29.27
CA LYS A 55 -2.34 1.05 29.63
C LYS A 55 -3.06 0.40 30.82
N MET A 56 -3.68 -0.76 30.61
CA MET A 56 -4.52 -1.48 31.58
C MET A 56 -3.98 -2.90 31.84
N PRO A 57 -3.83 -3.34 33.10
CA PRO A 57 -3.37 -4.69 33.41
C PRO A 57 -4.49 -5.73 33.21
N VAL A 58 -4.27 -6.73 32.36
CA VAL A 58 -5.15 -7.87 32.09
C VAL A 58 -4.49 -9.13 32.62
N CYS A 59 -5.13 -9.84 33.55
CA CYS A 59 -4.53 -11.02 34.18
C CYS A 59 -4.83 -12.31 33.43
N ALA A 60 -3.79 -12.97 32.92
CA ALA A 60 -3.86 -14.13 32.02
C ALA A 60 -3.75 -15.48 32.76
N ALA A 61 -3.11 -15.52 33.94
CA ALA A 61 -2.94 -16.74 34.71
C ALA A 61 -2.91 -16.50 36.22
N THR A 62 -3.24 -17.54 37.00
CA THR A 62 -3.04 -17.61 38.46
C THR A 62 -1.86 -18.51 38.78
N PHE A 63 -1.17 -18.23 39.88
CA PHE A 63 -0.01 -19.01 40.31
C PHE A 63 0.07 -19.12 41.84
N GLU A 64 0.90 -20.06 42.29
CA GLU A 64 1.28 -20.23 43.70
C GLU A 64 2.81 -20.23 43.83
N VAL A 65 3.36 -19.50 44.80
CA VAL A 65 4.80 -19.43 45.08
C VAL A 65 5.27 -20.73 45.74
N VAL A 66 6.16 -21.46 45.06
CA VAL A 66 6.65 -22.78 45.50
C VAL A 66 8.00 -22.72 46.22
N SER A 67 8.84 -21.72 45.91
CA SER A 67 10.11 -21.48 46.60
C SER A 67 10.52 -20.01 46.52
N VAL A 68 11.29 -19.55 47.50
CA VAL A 68 11.85 -18.20 47.57
C VAL A 68 13.35 -18.31 47.80
N ALA A 69 14.14 -17.59 47.00
CA ALA A 69 15.59 -17.47 47.10
C ALA A 69 15.97 -15.98 47.20
N GLU A 70 17.24 -15.67 47.46
CA GLU A 70 17.70 -14.28 47.58
C GLU A 70 17.49 -13.54 46.25
N GLY A 71 16.62 -12.52 46.26
CA GLY A 71 16.31 -11.69 45.08
C GLY A 71 15.26 -12.26 44.11
N SER A 72 14.79 -13.50 44.29
CA SER A 72 13.83 -14.13 43.36
C SER A 72 12.91 -15.17 44.01
N ALA A 73 11.72 -15.36 43.45
CA ALA A 73 10.80 -16.42 43.86
C ALA A 73 10.36 -17.25 42.65
N THR A 74 10.24 -18.57 42.84
CA THR A 74 9.69 -19.47 41.83
C THR A 74 8.22 -19.73 42.14
N ALA A 75 7.38 -19.57 41.13
CA ALA A 75 5.95 -19.82 41.19
C ALA A 75 5.52 -20.88 40.18
N ARG A 76 4.53 -21.69 40.55
CA ARG A 76 3.87 -22.66 39.67
C ARG A 76 2.52 -22.12 39.25
N ILE A 77 2.22 -22.17 37.96
CA ILE A 77 0.90 -21.79 37.43
C ILE A 77 -0.15 -22.80 37.91
N THR A 78 -1.25 -22.29 38.47
CA THR A 78 -2.36 -23.08 39.02
C THR A 78 -3.65 -22.97 38.20
N GLY A 79 -3.72 -22.03 37.23
CA GLY A 79 -4.84 -21.89 36.31
C GLY A 79 -4.63 -20.78 35.26
N GLY A 80 -5.30 -20.88 34.10
CA GLY A 80 -5.21 -19.92 32.98
C GLY A 80 -4.25 -20.33 31.85
N GLU A 81 -4.10 -19.47 30.85
CA GLU A 81 -3.24 -19.69 29.67
C GLU A 81 -1.96 -18.86 29.77
N THR A 82 -0.79 -19.49 29.60
CA THR A 82 0.52 -18.83 29.71
C THR A 82 1.04 -18.25 28.39
N ALA A 83 0.40 -18.57 27.26
CA ALA A 83 0.87 -18.21 25.92
C ALA A 83 0.97 -16.69 25.69
N ALA A 84 0.21 -15.89 26.44
CA ALA A 84 0.21 -14.43 26.34
C ALA A 84 1.25 -13.74 27.23
N VAL A 85 1.96 -14.48 28.09
CA VAL A 85 2.85 -13.89 29.11
C VAL A 85 4.30 -13.96 28.66
N THR A 86 4.97 -12.81 28.61
CA THR A 86 6.39 -12.67 28.34
C THR A 86 7.17 -12.10 29.55
N VAL A 87 8.50 -12.19 29.50
CA VAL A 87 9.39 -11.59 30.50
C VAL A 87 9.15 -10.08 30.57
N GLY A 88 9.05 -9.54 31.79
CA GLY A 88 8.76 -8.12 32.04
C GLY A 88 7.30 -7.79 32.39
N HIS A 89 6.38 -8.74 32.27
CA HIS A 89 4.98 -8.55 32.69
C HIS A 89 4.81 -8.47 34.22
N ARG A 90 3.71 -7.83 34.65
CA ARG A 90 3.45 -7.46 36.04
C ARG A 90 2.78 -8.61 36.80
N VAL A 91 3.14 -8.76 38.06
CA VAL A 91 2.61 -9.77 38.97
C VAL A 91 2.00 -9.10 40.19
N THR A 92 0.77 -9.49 40.50
CA THR A 92 0.04 -9.05 41.69
C THR A 92 -0.06 -10.21 42.66
N LEU A 93 0.43 -10.03 43.88
CA LEU A 93 0.38 -11.03 44.95
C LEU A 93 -0.80 -10.76 45.86
N GLU A 94 -1.51 -11.82 46.25
CA GLU A 94 -2.59 -11.79 47.24
C GLU A 94 -2.07 -12.50 48.52
N GLN A 95 -2.40 -11.99 49.72
CA GLN A 95 -1.94 -12.60 50.97
C GLN A 95 -2.55 -14.01 51.16
N PRO A 96 -1.84 -14.95 51.84
CA PRO A 96 -2.43 -16.25 52.17
C PRO A 96 -3.63 -16.05 53.10
N LEU A 97 -4.75 -16.74 52.81
CA LEU A 97 -5.88 -16.81 53.74
C LEU A 97 -5.42 -17.55 55.01
N ASP A 98 -5.50 -16.90 56.17
CA ASP A 98 -5.24 -17.51 57.46
C ASP A 98 -6.35 -18.54 57.81
N PRO A 99 -6.04 -19.84 57.93
CA PRO A 99 -7.05 -20.85 58.26
C PRO A 99 -7.56 -20.76 59.71
N ALA A 100 -6.96 -19.93 60.57
CA ALA A 100 -7.24 -19.92 62.02
C ALA A 100 -8.32 -18.92 62.48
N ALA A 101 -8.90 -18.10 61.61
CA ALA A 101 -9.95 -17.14 62.00
C ALA A 101 -11.37 -17.74 62.10
N ALA A 102 -11.50 -19.07 62.07
CA ALA A 102 -12.79 -19.76 62.03
C ALA A 102 -12.99 -20.70 63.24
N THR A 103 -12.99 -20.21 64.49
CA THR A 103 -13.59 -20.98 65.60
C THR A 103 -13.96 -20.15 66.84
N ALA A 104 -15.10 -20.54 67.44
CA ALA A 104 -15.75 -20.17 68.72
C ALA A 104 -16.60 -18.88 68.72
N ALA A 105 -17.84 -18.79 69.25
CA ALA A 105 -18.92 -19.65 69.79
C ALA A 105 -20.02 -18.65 70.32
N PRO A 106 -21.15 -19.02 70.98
CA PRO A 106 -22.11 -20.11 70.84
C PRO A 106 -23.56 -19.60 70.57
N ALA A 107 -24.51 -20.54 70.47
CA ALA A 107 -25.93 -20.32 70.16
C ALA A 107 -26.71 -19.44 71.16
N ALA A 108 -27.59 -18.59 70.65
CA ALA A 108 -28.82 -18.15 71.32
C ALA A 108 -29.94 -17.97 70.28
N ARG A 109 -31.08 -18.61 70.55
CA ARG A 109 -32.32 -18.52 69.75
C ARG A 109 -32.89 -17.11 69.85
N PHE A 110 -33.25 -16.50 68.72
CA PHE A 110 -34.39 -15.59 68.63
C PHE A 110 -35.14 -15.77 67.31
N ALA A 111 -36.46 -15.67 67.42
CA ALA A 111 -37.46 -16.02 66.44
C ALA A 111 -37.44 -15.11 65.19
N ALA A 112 -38.04 -15.65 64.13
CA ALA A 112 -38.28 -14.99 62.86
C ALA A 112 -39.04 -13.66 63.00
N ALA A 113 -38.65 -12.69 62.17
CA ALA A 113 -39.54 -11.65 61.66
C ALA A 113 -39.27 -11.48 60.15
N PRO A 114 -40.31 -11.25 59.33
CA PRO A 114 -40.18 -11.16 57.89
C PRO A 114 -39.48 -9.85 57.49
N VAL A 115 -38.37 -9.95 56.76
CA VAL A 115 -37.75 -8.82 56.06
C VAL A 115 -38.57 -8.55 54.79
N PRO A 116 -38.92 -7.29 54.48
CA PRO A 116 -39.87 -6.97 53.42
C PRO A 116 -39.35 -7.35 52.03
N SER A 117 -40.29 -7.72 51.16
CA SER A 117 -40.18 -8.29 49.79
C SER A 117 -39.33 -7.54 48.74
N LYS A 118 -38.58 -6.49 49.11
CA LYS A 118 -37.82 -5.64 48.19
C LYS A 118 -36.29 -5.78 48.26
N ALA A 119 -35.71 -6.23 49.38
CA ALA A 119 -34.25 -6.33 49.51
C ALA A 119 -33.68 -7.60 48.86
N ALA A 120 -34.32 -8.75 49.10
CA ALA A 120 -33.93 -10.03 48.48
C ALA A 120 -33.96 -9.98 46.94
N THR A 121 -34.89 -9.21 46.37
CA THR A 121 -35.03 -9.08 44.91
C THR A 121 -33.96 -8.18 44.26
N ALA A 122 -33.32 -7.29 45.02
CA ALA A 122 -32.19 -6.48 44.54
C ALA A 122 -30.90 -7.32 44.46
N GLU A 123 -30.64 -8.14 45.48
CA GLU A 123 -29.50 -9.07 45.49
C GLU A 123 -29.61 -10.10 44.36
N GLU A 124 -30.81 -10.61 44.09
CA GLU A 124 -31.06 -11.52 42.97
C GLU A 124 -30.75 -10.89 41.60
N LEU A 125 -31.16 -9.63 41.39
CA LEU A 125 -30.88 -8.88 40.16
C LEU A 125 -29.40 -8.57 40.00
N LEU A 126 -28.72 -8.18 41.08
CA LEU A 126 -27.28 -7.96 41.08
C LEU A 126 -26.52 -9.25 40.77
N ALA A 127 -26.88 -10.36 41.42
CA ALA A 127 -26.29 -11.68 41.18
C ALA A 127 -26.55 -12.15 39.74
N ALA A 128 -27.73 -11.89 39.17
CA ALA A 128 -28.03 -12.18 37.78
C ALA A 128 -27.19 -11.33 36.81
N GLY A 129 -27.04 -10.03 37.07
CA GLY A 129 -26.18 -9.14 36.30
C GLY A 129 -24.72 -9.58 36.33
N ASN A 130 -24.19 -9.92 37.51
CA ASN A 130 -22.82 -10.41 37.68
C ASN A 130 -22.59 -11.75 36.96
N ARG A 131 -23.54 -12.70 37.01
CA ARG A 131 -23.44 -13.96 36.24
C ARG A 131 -23.36 -13.72 34.73
N LEU A 132 -24.15 -12.78 34.21
CA LEU A 132 -24.10 -12.41 32.79
C LEU A 132 -22.78 -11.70 32.45
N TYR A 133 -22.30 -10.81 33.33
CA TYR A 133 -21.02 -10.14 33.20
C TYR A 133 -19.85 -11.13 33.15
N ASP A 134 -19.80 -12.07 34.10
CA ASP A 134 -18.78 -13.12 34.17
C ASP A 134 -18.87 -14.06 32.96
N GLY A 135 -20.10 -14.34 32.50
CA GLY A 135 -20.38 -15.07 31.27
C GLY A 135 -20.12 -14.29 29.98
N LYS A 136 -19.65 -13.04 30.08
CA LYS A 136 -19.40 -12.12 28.94
C LYS A 136 -20.65 -11.76 28.12
N ASP A 137 -21.85 -11.99 28.64
CA ASP A 137 -23.08 -11.41 28.10
C ASP A 137 -23.22 -9.96 28.59
N TRP A 138 -22.38 -9.09 28.02
CA TRP A 138 -22.30 -7.68 28.42
C TRP A 138 -23.62 -6.93 28.18
N SER A 139 -24.35 -7.29 27.12
CA SER A 139 -25.64 -6.65 26.84
C SER A 139 -26.68 -7.03 27.89
N GLY A 140 -26.77 -8.32 28.24
CA GLY A 140 -27.65 -8.80 29.30
C GLY A 140 -27.26 -8.23 30.67
N ALA A 141 -25.97 -8.17 30.97
CA ALA A 141 -25.44 -7.59 32.21
C ALA A 141 -25.82 -6.10 32.33
N ALA A 142 -25.60 -5.30 31.27
CA ALA A 142 -25.98 -3.90 31.23
C ALA A 142 -27.48 -3.69 31.48
N THR A 143 -28.33 -4.50 30.85
CA THR A 143 -29.79 -4.45 31.06
C THR A 143 -30.15 -4.74 32.51
N ARG A 144 -29.53 -5.75 33.15
CA ARG A 144 -29.80 -6.11 34.55
C ARG A 144 -29.29 -5.06 35.53
N PHE A 145 -28.13 -4.45 35.29
CA PHE A 145 -27.61 -3.38 36.14
C PHE A 145 -28.43 -2.09 36.03
N ARG A 146 -28.90 -1.71 34.83
CA ARG A 146 -29.87 -0.60 34.67
C ARG A 146 -31.22 -0.88 35.32
N GLU A 147 -31.69 -2.13 35.26
CA GLU A 147 -32.93 -2.54 35.94
C GLU A 147 -32.80 -2.39 37.46
N LEU A 148 -31.67 -2.84 38.02
CA LEU A 148 -31.35 -2.70 39.43
C LEU A 148 -31.36 -1.22 39.86
N GLU A 149 -30.68 -0.35 39.11
CA GLU A 149 -30.64 1.10 39.39
C GLU A 149 -32.02 1.76 39.32
N ARG A 150 -32.80 1.46 38.27
CA ARG A 150 -34.15 2.01 38.10
C ARG A 150 -35.12 1.58 39.20
N ARG A 151 -35.04 0.32 39.65
CA ARG A 151 -35.96 -0.24 40.66
C ARG A 151 -35.55 0.10 42.08
N PHE A 152 -34.26 0.33 42.33
CA PHE A 152 -33.71 0.53 43.67
C PHE A 152 -32.73 1.72 43.72
N PRO A 153 -33.16 2.95 43.38
CA PRO A 153 -32.28 4.11 43.32
C PRO A 153 -31.61 4.45 44.67
N GLN A 154 -32.25 4.10 45.80
CA GLN A 154 -31.73 4.31 47.14
C GLN A 154 -30.67 3.28 47.59
N HIS A 155 -30.48 2.19 46.85
CA HIS A 155 -29.53 1.10 47.18
C HIS A 155 -28.32 1.05 46.23
N ALA A 156 -28.30 1.88 45.19
CA ALA A 156 -27.10 2.08 44.40
C ALA A 156 -26.13 2.92 45.23
N GLU A 157 -25.05 2.33 45.78
CA GLU A 157 -23.91 3.14 46.20
C GLU A 157 -23.55 4.07 45.02
N ALA A 158 -23.56 5.38 45.29
CA ALA A 158 -23.48 6.50 44.35
C ALA A 158 -22.99 6.13 42.92
N GLY A 159 -23.90 5.68 42.06
CA GLY A 159 -23.66 5.45 40.63
C GLY A 159 -22.76 4.26 40.25
N TYR A 160 -22.45 3.31 41.14
CA TYR A 160 -21.63 2.14 40.79
C TYR A 160 -22.30 1.22 39.76
N ALA A 161 -23.58 0.89 39.96
CA ALA A 161 -24.35 0.08 39.01
C ALA A 161 -24.47 0.76 37.64
N ALA A 162 -24.63 2.09 37.62
CA ALA A 162 -24.65 2.89 36.40
C ALA A 162 -23.31 2.82 35.64
N LYS A 163 -22.20 3.00 36.35
CA LYS A 163 -20.84 2.90 35.76
C LYS A 163 -20.57 1.51 35.21
N LEU A 164 -20.95 0.45 35.93
CA LEU A 164 -20.78 -0.93 35.48
C LEU A 164 -21.66 -1.22 34.26
N ALA A 165 -22.92 -0.76 34.25
CA ALA A 165 -23.80 -0.88 33.11
C ALA A 165 -23.24 -0.16 31.86
N ALA A 166 -22.70 1.04 32.01
CA ALA A 166 -22.05 1.78 30.93
C ALA A 166 -20.83 1.02 30.36
N THR A 167 -19.94 0.51 31.22
CA THR A 167 -18.81 -0.35 30.80
C THR A 167 -19.28 -1.60 30.06
N CYS A 168 -20.38 -2.22 30.50
CA CYS A 168 -20.97 -3.37 29.84
C CYS A 168 -21.53 -3.01 28.46
N GLU A 169 -22.15 -1.84 28.29
CA GLU A 169 -22.64 -1.37 27.00
C GLU A 169 -21.50 -1.12 26.01
N GLU A 170 -20.42 -0.49 26.46
CA GLU A 170 -19.23 -0.26 25.64
C GLU A 170 -18.64 -1.59 25.16
N ARG A 171 -18.47 -2.57 26.06
CA ARG A 171 -18.01 -3.91 25.67
C ARG A 171 -18.97 -4.63 24.73
N ALA A 172 -20.27 -4.51 24.97
CA ALA A 172 -21.28 -5.07 24.08
C ALA A 172 -21.21 -4.42 22.69
N ALA A 173 -20.92 -3.13 22.61
CA ALA A 173 -20.77 -2.41 21.34
C ALA A 173 -19.52 -2.87 20.56
N VAL A 174 -18.38 -3.08 21.24
CA VAL A 174 -17.17 -3.63 20.61
C VAL A 174 -17.43 -5.03 20.05
N VAL A 175 -17.98 -5.94 20.85
CA VAL A 175 -18.28 -7.32 20.39
C VAL A 175 -19.27 -7.31 19.23
N ARG A 176 -20.29 -6.44 19.25
CA ARG A 176 -21.21 -6.29 18.10
C ARG A 176 -20.49 -5.82 16.84
N ALA A 177 -19.63 -4.81 16.95
CA ALA A 177 -18.87 -4.29 15.82
C ALA A 177 -17.92 -5.36 15.24
N GLU A 178 -17.22 -6.11 16.09
CA GLU A 178 -16.35 -7.22 15.67
C GLU A 178 -17.15 -8.34 15.00
N THR A 179 -18.32 -8.69 15.56
CA THR A 179 -19.20 -9.72 14.99
C THR A 179 -19.75 -9.29 13.63
N GLU A 180 -20.15 -8.02 13.50
CA GLU A 180 -20.62 -7.47 12.23
C GLU A 180 -19.50 -7.44 11.18
N GLN A 181 -18.29 -7.05 11.59
CA GLN A 181 -17.12 -7.10 10.72
C GLN A 181 -16.79 -8.53 10.30
N ALA A 182 -16.82 -9.50 11.21
CA ALA A 182 -16.62 -10.91 10.92
C ALA A 182 -17.68 -11.46 9.95
N ALA A 183 -18.95 -11.09 10.14
CA ALA A 183 -20.04 -11.47 9.25
C ALA A 183 -19.86 -10.89 7.84
N ARG A 184 -19.47 -9.61 7.72
CA ARG A 184 -19.16 -8.97 6.44
C ARG A 184 -17.99 -9.68 5.73
N SER A 185 -16.91 -9.98 6.46
CA SER A 185 -15.77 -10.72 5.91
C SER A 185 -16.15 -12.12 5.44
N ALA A 186 -17.01 -12.82 6.18
CA ALA A 186 -17.50 -14.15 5.80
C ALA A 186 -18.36 -14.11 4.53
N ILE A 187 -19.25 -13.12 4.40
CA ILE A 187 -20.06 -12.92 3.18
C ILE A 187 -19.16 -12.60 1.98
N ALA A 188 -18.18 -11.71 2.15
CA ALA A 188 -17.21 -11.38 1.12
C ALA A 188 -16.41 -12.61 0.65
N SER A 189 -15.92 -13.42 1.60
CA SER A 189 -15.18 -14.66 1.33
C SER A 189 -16.05 -15.68 0.57
N ALA A 190 -17.31 -15.84 0.98
CA ALA A 190 -18.25 -16.75 0.30
C ALA A 190 -18.55 -16.30 -1.13
N GLY A 191 -18.74 -14.99 -1.36
CA GLY A 191 -18.93 -14.43 -2.69
C GLY A 191 -17.69 -14.57 -3.58
N ALA A 192 -16.49 -14.43 -3.01
CA ALA A 192 -15.24 -14.62 -3.73
C ALA A 192 -14.99 -16.09 -4.12
N ALA A 193 -15.42 -17.06 -3.31
CA ALA A 193 -15.15 -18.48 -3.54
C ALA A 193 -15.70 -19.00 -4.88
N GLU A 194 -16.89 -18.56 -5.30
CA GLU A 194 -17.46 -18.94 -6.60
C GLU A 194 -16.62 -18.37 -7.77
N ILE A 195 -16.17 -17.12 -7.63
CA ILE A 195 -15.34 -16.44 -8.63
C ILE A 195 -13.97 -17.12 -8.73
N VAL A 196 -13.37 -17.51 -7.59
CA VAL A 196 -12.11 -18.27 -7.53
C VAL A 196 -12.25 -19.61 -8.27
N ALA A 197 -13.34 -20.34 -8.04
CA ALA A 197 -13.60 -21.60 -8.73
C ALA A 197 -13.76 -21.41 -10.25
N LYS A 198 -14.31 -20.27 -10.69
CA LYS A 198 -14.38 -19.91 -12.12
C LYS A 198 -12.99 -19.57 -12.68
N ALA A 199 -12.21 -18.75 -11.96
CA ALA A 199 -10.85 -18.38 -12.34
C ALA A 199 -9.95 -19.61 -12.53
N ARG A 200 -10.04 -20.60 -11.63
CA ARG A 200 -9.34 -21.89 -11.76
C ARG A 200 -9.70 -22.62 -13.05
N ARG A 201 -10.98 -22.75 -13.39
CA ARG A 201 -11.42 -23.44 -14.62
C ARG A 201 -10.92 -22.73 -15.89
N LEU A 202 -10.91 -21.40 -15.88
CA LEU A 202 -10.38 -20.60 -17.00
C LEU A 202 -8.87 -20.78 -17.14
N LEU A 203 -8.16 -20.81 -16.01
CA LEU A 203 -6.74 -21.12 -15.93
C LEU A 203 -6.49 -22.50 -16.54
N ASP A 204 -7.13 -23.56 -16.04
CA ASP A 204 -6.95 -24.92 -16.56
C ASP A 204 -7.29 -25.06 -18.06
N ALA A 205 -8.17 -24.20 -18.59
CA ALA A 205 -8.55 -24.15 -20.01
C ALA A 205 -7.60 -23.33 -20.90
N GLY A 206 -6.56 -22.71 -20.33
CA GLY A 206 -5.62 -21.85 -21.07
C GLY A 206 -6.14 -20.46 -21.40
N LEU A 207 -7.25 -20.04 -20.81
CA LEU A 207 -7.86 -18.72 -20.96
C LEU A 207 -7.29 -17.75 -19.92
N TRP A 208 -5.99 -17.47 -20.05
CA TRP A 208 -5.19 -16.78 -19.02
C TRP A 208 -5.68 -15.35 -18.74
N ALA A 209 -6.12 -14.61 -19.76
CA ALA A 209 -6.58 -13.23 -19.59
C ALA A 209 -7.89 -13.18 -18.79
N GLU A 210 -8.81 -14.07 -19.12
CA GLU A 210 -10.09 -14.23 -18.43
C GLU A 210 -9.88 -14.76 -17.01
N ALA A 211 -8.98 -15.73 -16.82
CA ALA A 211 -8.61 -16.25 -15.51
C ALA A 211 -8.05 -15.15 -14.59
N LYS A 212 -7.13 -14.31 -15.10
CA LYS A 212 -6.59 -13.16 -14.37
C LYS A 212 -7.71 -12.18 -13.97
N SER A 213 -8.60 -11.85 -14.91
CA SER A 213 -9.71 -10.92 -14.66
C SER A 213 -10.67 -11.43 -13.57
N GLU A 214 -11.02 -12.72 -13.59
CA GLU A 214 -11.86 -13.30 -12.54
C GLU A 214 -11.13 -13.36 -11.19
N ALA A 215 -9.84 -13.69 -11.17
CA ALA A 215 -9.05 -13.66 -9.94
C ALA A 215 -8.96 -12.25 -9.32
N GLU A 216 -8.83 -11.20 -10.15
CA GLU A 216 -8.88 -9.80 -9.69
C GLU A 216 -10.26 -9.41 -9.16
N ARG A 217 -11.35 -9.87 -9.79
CA ARG A 217 -12.71 -9.68 -9.26
C ARG A 217 -12.90 -10.35 -7.91
N ALA A 218 -12.34 -11.56 -7.73
CA ALA A 218 -12.36 -12.24 -6.44
C ALA A 218 -11.58 -11.45 -5.37
N LEU A 219 -10.40 -10.92 -5.71
CA LEU A 219 -9.60 -10.09 -4.80
C LEU A 219 -10.25 -8.73 -4.49
N ALA A 220 -11.05 -8.18 -5.40
CA ALA A 220 -11.83 -6.98 -5.14
C ALA A 220 -12.95 -7.21 -4.11
N LEU A 221 -13.46 -8.44 -4.02
CA LEU A 221 -14.43 -8.85 -2.99
C LEU A 221 -13.75 -9.27 -1.69
N ASP A 222 -12.74 -10.13 -1.77
CA ASP A 222 -11.94 -10.62 -0.65
C ASP A 222 -10.44 -10.42 -0.93
N PRO A 223 -9.86 -9.28 -0.54
CA PRO A 223 -8.44 -9.00 -0.69
C PRO A 223 -7.52 -9.98 0.06
N ALA A 224 -8.05 -10.73 1.04
CA ALA A 224 -7.29 -11.70 1.82
C ALA A 224 -7.27 -13.11 1.17
N SER A 225 -7.97 -13.31 0.05
CA SER A 225 -8.03 -14.58 -0.65
C SER A 225 -6.66 -14.99 -1.20
N ARG A 226 -6.03 -15.94 -0.51
CA ARG A 226 -4.75 -16.54 -0.94
C ARG A 226 -4.89 -17.26 -2.27
N GLU A 227 -5.99 -17.97 -2.48
CA GLU A 227 -6.20 -18.73 -3.71
C GLU A 227 -6.38 -17.81 -4.92
N ALA A 228 -7.18 -16.74 -4.79
CA ALA A 228 -7.31 -15.73 -5.85
C ALA A 228 -5.96 -15.06 -6.16
N THR A 229 -5.15 -14.80 -5.13
CA THR A 229 -3.79 -14.24 -5.30
C THR A 229 -2.90 -15.17 -6.12
N VAL A 230 -2.90 -16.47 -5.82
CA VAL A 230 -2.11 -17.48 -6.55
C VAL A 230 -2.60 -17.60 -7.99
N LEU A 231 -3.91 -17.71 -8.21
CA LEU A 231 -4.51 -17.81 -9.54
C LEU A 231 -4.18 -16.61 -10.42
N ARG A 232 -4.25 -15.39 -9.87
CA ARG A 232 -3.88 -14.17 -10.58
C ARG A 232 -2.42 -14.22 -11.02
N ALA A 233 -1.51 -14.57 -10.11
CA ALA A 233 -0.07 -14.61 -10.38
C ALA A 233 0.28 -15.69 -11.43
N GLU A 234 -0.36 -16.86 -11.34
CA GLU A 234 -0.17 -17.96 -12.30
C GLU A 234 -0.65 -17.54 -13.71
N ALA A 235 -1.86 -16.99 -13.82
CA ALA A 235 -2.40 -16.48 -15.08
C ALA A 235 -1.52 -15.37 -15.67
N GLU A 236 -1.02 -14.45 -14.84
CA GLU A 236 -0.12 -13.37 -15.25
C GLU A 236 1.21 -13.90 -15.79
N SER A 237 1.77 -14.95 -15.18
CA SER A 237 3.01 -15.58 -15.65
C SER A 237 2.90 -16.13 -17.08
N HIS A 238 1.69 -16.55 -17.50
CA HIS A 238 1.43 -17.04 -18.84
C HIS A 238 1.19 -15.91 -19.87
N LEU A 239 0.67 -14.76 -19.44
CA LEU A 239 0.37 -13.64 -20.32
C LEU A 239 1.62 -12.82 -20.68
N GLY A 240 2.65 -12.89 -19.84
CA GLY A 240 3.78 -11.96 -19.92
C GLY A 240 3.37 -10.53 -19.57
N PRO A 241 4.28 -9.56 -19.75
CA PRO A 241 4.00 -8.19 -19.35
C PRO A 241 2.91 -7.54 -20.22
N PRO A 242 2.05 -6.68 -19.63
CA PRO A 242 1.00 -6.00 -20.38
C PRO A 242 1.55 -5.23 -21.58
N LYS A 243 0.95 -5.38 -22.76
CA LYS A 243 1.37 -4.61 -23.95
C LYS A 243 1.19 -3.10 -23.79
N GLU A 244 0.27 -2.69 -22.91
CA GLU A 244 0.00 -1.31 -22.58
C GLU A 244 -0.32 -1.16 -21.09
N ILE A 245 0.12 -0.06 -20.48
CA ILE A 245 -0.23 0.32 -19.12
C ILE A 245 -0.68 1.78 -19.12
N GLN A 246 -1.83 2.07 -18.52
CA GLN A 246 -2.27 3.44 -18.26
C GLN A 246 -1.95 3.81 -16.80
N ASP A 247 -1.00 4.71 -16.60
CA ASP A 247 -0.72 5.26 -15.27
C ASP A 247 -1.77 6.31 -14.92
N ARG A 248 -2.56 6.04 -13.87
CA ARG A 248 -3.63 6.95 -13.41
C ARG A 248 -3.09 8.19 -12.71
N ARG A 249 -1.91 8.12 -12.10
CA ARG A 249 -1.30 9.24 -11.38
C ARG A 249 -0.77 10.27 -12.36
N THR A 250 0.00 9.81 -13.35
CA THR A 250 0.67 10.69 -14.32
C THR A 250 -0.19 10.95 -15.55
N GLY A 251 -1.10 10.04 -15.89
CA GLY A 251 -1.85 10.06 -17.15
C GLY A 251 -1.06 9.49 -18.33
N ILE A 252 0.16 8.98 -18.12
CA ILE A 252 0.99 8.41 -19.19
C ILE A 252 0.43 7.04 -19.61
N ARG A 253 0.30 6.85 -20.92
CA ARG A 253 0.05 5.55 -21.55
C ARG A 253 1.39 4.96 -21.98
N TRP A 254 1.80 3.88 -21.36
CA TRP A 254 3.05 3.17 -21.61
C TRP A 254 2.81 2.03 -22.61
N LYS A 255 3.64 1.92 -23.64
CA LYS A 255 3.63 0.83 -24.63
C LYS A 255 4.83 -0.08 -24.41
N LEU A 256 4.60 -1.38 -24.34
CA LEU A 256 5.67 -2.36 -24.22
C LEU A 256 6.41 -2.48 -25.55
N ILE A 257 7.70 -2.19 -25.51
CA ILE A 257 8.61 -2.34 -26.64
C ILE A 257 9.39 -3.65 -26.43
N PRO A 258 9.30 -4.62 -27.36
CA PRO A 258 9.93 -5.92 -27.19
C PRO A 258 11.46 -5.83 -27.34
N ALA A 259 12.20 -6.68 -26.63
CA ALA A 259 13.63 -6.89 -26.91
C ALA A 259 13.85 -7.30 -28.37
N GLY A 260 14.99 -6.95 -28.94
CA GLY A 260 15.30 -7.27 -30.32
C GLY A 260 16.57 -6.60 -30.81
N ALA A 261 16.88 -6.82 -32.09
CA ALA A 261 18.03 -6.21 -32.74
C ALA A 261 17.59 -5.42 -33.96
N PHE A 262 18.28 -4.33 -34.25
CA PHE A 262 18.05 -3.50 -35.42
C PHE A 262 19.34 -2.81 -35.88
N THR A 263 19.28 -2.14 -37.02
CA THR A 263 20.34 -1.26 -37.49
C THR A 263 19.97 0.17 -37.15
N ILE A 264 20.77 0.81 -36.30
CA ILE A 264 20.64 2.24 -35.99
C ILE A 264 21.40 3.06 -37.04
N GLY A 265 20.94 4.28 -37.29
CA GLY A 265 21.57 5.24 -38.20
C GLY A 265 20.95 5.28 -39.59
N CYS A 266 21.66 5.89 -40.53
CA CYS A 266 21.16 6.19 -41.88
C CYS A 266 20.48 4.97 -42.53
N THR A 267 19.22 5.12 -42.95
CA THR A 267 18.50 4.08 -43.69
C THR A 267 19.16 3.88 -45.05
N ALA A 268 19.38 2.61 -45.44
CA ALA A 268 20.05 2.30 -46.70
C ALA A 268 19.31 2.91 -47.90
N GLY A 269 20.04 3.66 -48.74
CA GLY A 269 19.49 4.32 -49.93
C GLY A 269 18.79 5.66 -49.66
N ASP A 270 18.79 6.16 -48.42
CA ASP A 270 18.30 7.51 -48.12
C ASP A 270 19.33 8.57 -48.57
N PRO A 271 19.00 9.45 -49.54
CA PRO A 271 19.94 10.43 -50.07
C PRO A 271 20.19 11.62 -49.12
N ASP A 272 19.38 11.77 -48.06
CA ASP A 272 19.40 12.94 -47.17
C ASP A 272 20.14 12.70 -45.85
N CYS A 273 20.87 11.59 -45.72
CA CYS A 273 21.61 11.27 -44.50
C CYS A 273 22.74 12.25 -44.21
N TYR A 274 22.81 12.70 -42.96
CA TYR A 274 23.91 13.51 -42.47
C TYR A 274 25.12 12.65 -42.05
N PRO A 275 26.33 13.22 -42.02
CA PRO A 275 27.54 12.49 -41.61
C PRO A 275 27.48 11.90 -40.19
N ASP A 276 26.68 12.47 -39.29
CA ASP A 276 26.51 12.01 -37.92
C ASP A 276 25.49 10.87 -37.76
N GLU A 277 24.86 10.45 -38.86
CA GLU A 277 24.00 9.26 -38.97
C GLU A 277 24.79 8.02 -39.45
N ILE A 278 26.10 8.16 -39.68
CA ILE A 278 26.98 7.18 -40.31
C ILE A 278 28.14 6.84 -39.35
N PRO A 279 28.59 5.57 -39.26
CA PRO A 279 28.08 4.41 -39.96
C PRO A 279 26.77 3.88 -39.36
N ALA A 280 25.89 3.36 -40.22
CA ALA A 280 24.80 2.51 -39.76
C ALA A 280 25.38 1.20 -39.20
N HIS A 281 24.91 0.75 -38.04
CA HIS A 281 25.50 -0.39 -37.33
C HIS A 281 24.47 -1.13 -36.48
N ALA A 282 24.79 -2.38 -36.12
CA ALA A 282 23.87 -3.26 -35.39
C ALA A 282 23.77 -2.88 -33.91
N VAL A 283 22.54 -2.82 -33.40
CA VAL A 283 22.24 -2.60 -31.98
C VAL A 283 21.27 -3.66 -31.50
N THR A 284 21.55 -4.20 -30.32
CA THR A 284 20.64 -5.10 -29.59
C THR A 284 20.06 -4.37 -28.39
N ILE A 285 18.73 -4.34 -28.30
CA ILE A 285 17.97 -4.01 -27.10
C ILE A 285 17.74 -5.32 -26.35
N SER A 286 18.46 -5.54 -25.25
CA SER A 286 18.55 -6.85 -24.59
C SER A 286 17.28 -7.28 -23.87
N ARG A 287 16.49 -6.31 -23.41
CA ARG A 287 15.30 -6.52 -22.59
C ARG A 287 14.16 -5.63 -23.08
N PRO A 288 12.91 -6.09 -22.96
CA PRO A 288 11.78 -5.22 -23.21
C PRO A 288 11.79 -4.04 -22.23
N TYR A 289 11.18 -2.94 -22.64
CA TYR A 289 11.00 -1.74 -21.83
C TYR A 289 9.68 -1.08 -22.22
N TYR A 290 9.17 -0.20 -21.38
CA TYR A 290 8.01 0.63 -21.73
C TYR A 290 8.47 1.97 -22.29
N LEU A 291 7.77 2.46 -23.31
CA LEU A 291 7.92 3.82 -23.84
C LEU A 291 6.57 4.54 -23.84
N ALA A 292 6.54 5.82 -23.49
CA ALA A 292 5.33 6.61 -23.54
C ALA A 292 4.76 6.67 -24.98
N ALA A 293 3.45 6.46 -25.10
CA ALA A 293 2.75 6.35 -26.38
C ALA A 293 2.83 7.63 -27.24
N SER A 294 3.06 8.78 -26.61
CA SER A 294 3.23 10.10 -27.25
C SER A 294 4.26 10.91 -26.47
N GLU A 295 4.59 12.12 -26.94
CA GLU A 295 5.31 13.07 -26.12
C GLU A 295 4.56 13.40 -24.82
N THR A 296 5.30 13.85 -23.82
CA THR A 296 4.74 14.35 -22.56
C THR A 296 3.88 15.57 -22.83
N THR A 297 2.63 15.58 -22.37
CA THR A 297 1.72 16.71 -22.65
C THR A 297 1.88 17.85 -21.65
N VAL A 298 1.42 19.05 -22.03
CA VAL A 298 1.33 20.21 -21.13
C VAL A 298 0.55 19.87 -19.86
N GLY A 299 -0.57 19.13 -19.98
CA GLY A 299 -1.38 18.72 -18.84
C GLY A 299 -0.67 17.73 -17.91
N GLN A 300 0.09 16.79 -18.46
CA GLN A 300 0.93 15.89 -17.67
C GLN A 300 2.02 16.66 -16.93
N TYR A 301 2.74 17.54 -17.64
CA TYR A 301 3.82 18.35 -17.06
C TYR A 301 3.31 19.33 -16.00
N ARG A 302 2.10 19.89 -16.16
CA ARG A 302 1.50 20.76 -15.14
C ARG A 302 1.18 19.99 -13.84
N ARG A 303 0.75 18.72 -13.92
CA ARG A 303 0.57 17.89 -12.71
C ARG A 303 1.88 17.73 -11.95
N PHE A 304 2.97 17.49 -12.68
CA PHE A 304 4.32 17.46 -12.09
C PHE A 304 4.67 18.79 -11.42
N ALA A 305 4.55 19.91 -12.16
CA ALA A 305 4.85 21.25 -11.65
C ALA A 305 4.03 21.61 -10.40
N ASN A 306 2.76 21.22 -10.34
CA ASN A 306 1.90 21.44 -9.16
C ASN A 306 2.29 20.57 -7.95
N SER A 307 3.01 19.46 -8.17
CA SER A 307 3.43 18.54 -7.12
C SER A 307 4.85 18.79 -6.60
N VAL A 308 5.64 19.61 -7.29
CA VAL A 308 7.04 19.89 -6.97
C VAL A 308 7.28 21.39 -6.89
N SER A 309 7.65 21.87 -5.69
CA SER A 309 7.94 23.27 -5.45
C SER A 309 9.07 23.79 -6.34
N GLY A 310 8.88 24.97 -6.94
CA GLY A 310 9.90 25.66 -7.73
C GLY A 310 9.93 25.29 -9.22
N VAL A 311 9.06 24.40 -9.69
CA VAL A 311 8.91 24.09 -11.11
C VAL A 311 7.83 24.98 -11.71
N THR A 312 8.22 25.86 -12.65
CA THR A 312 7.28 26.70 -13.40
C THR A 312 7.44 26.44 -14.91
N PRO A 313 6.40 25.93 -15.60
CA PRO A 313 6.44 25.75 -17.05
C PRO A 313 6.73 27.07 -17.76
N THR A 314 7.67 27.07 -18.71
CA THR A 314 8.01 28.28 -19.48
C THR A 314 7.11 28.36 -20.72
N PRO A 315 6.33 29.44 -20.90
CA PRO A 315 5.48 29.56 -22.08
C PRO A 315 6.30 29.60 -23.38
N PRO A 316 5.90 28.84 -24.43
CA PRO A 316 6.66 28.80 -25.67
C PRO A 316 6.66 30.12 -26.43
N GLY A 317 5.60 30.91 -26.32
CA GLY A 317 5.36 32.09 -27.15
C GLY A 317 4.16 31.93 -28.09
N PHE A 318 3.49 30.77 -28.04
CA PHE A 318 2.22 30.47 -28.70
C PHE A 318 1.28 29.73 -27.74
N SER A 319 0.01 29.60 -28.12
CA SER A 319 -1.01 28.90 -27.31
C SER A 319 -0.82 27.38 -27.39
N GLN A 320 -0.92 26.70 -26.25
CA GLN A 320 -0.92 25.24 -26.17
C GLN A 320 -2.08 24.74 -25.32
N GLY A 321 -2.81 23.74 -25.83
CA GLY A 321 -3.78 22.96 -25.05
C GLY A 321 -3.12 21.97 -24.09
N GLU A 322 -3.92 21.37 -23.20
CA GLU A 322 -3.48 20.35 -22.23
C GLU A 322 -2.91 19.08 -22.88
N ASP A 323 -3.36 18.80 -24.09
CA ASP A 323 -3.06 17.66 -24.94
C ASP A 323 -1.96 17.95 -25.96
N HIS A 324 -1.41 19.16 -26.01
CA HIS A 324 -0.22 19.45 -26.80
C HIS A 324 1.06 18.95 -26.11
N PRO A 325 2.14 18.64 -26.85
CA PRO A 325 3.42 18.30 -26.25
C PRO A 325 3.95 19.50 -25.45
N VAL A 326 4.45 19.27 -24.24
CA VAL A 326 5.17 20.31 -23.51
C VAL A 326 6.48 20.60 -24.24
N VAL A 327 6.73 21.88 -24.50
CA VAL A 327 7.97 22.35 -25.15
C VAL A 327 8.64 23.41 -24.29
N LYS A 328 9.82 23.89 -24.72
CA LYS A 328 10.62 24.90 -24.00
C LYS A 328 11.05 24.43 -22.61
N VAL A 329 11.36 23.13 -22.56
CA VAL A 329 11.93 22.43 -21.41
C VAL A 329 13.38 22.09 -21.69
N THR A 330 14.22 22.18 -20.66
CA THR A 330 15.61 21.73 -20.73
C THR A 330 15.69 20.21 -20.65
N TRP A 331 16.86 19.65 -20.94
CA TRP A 331 17.09 18.22 -20.74
C TRP A 331 16.92 17.82 -19.26
N GLY A 332 17.36 18.67 -18.34
CA GLY A 332 17.21 18.44 -16.90
C GLY A 332 15.76 18.50 -16.42
N ASP A 333 14.94 19.39 -17.00
CA ASP A 333 13.49 19.44 -16.74
C ASP A 333 12.81 18.14 -17.19
N ALA A 334 13.19 17.64 -18.37
CA ALA A 334 12.67 16.39 -18.93
C ALA A 334 13.07 15.17 -18.09
N GLU A 335 14.35 15.09 -17.67
CA GLU A 335 14.84 14.04 -16.76
C GLU A 335 14.10 14.06 -15.42
N ALA A 336 13.94 15.24 -14.82
CA ALA A 336 13.23 15.41 -13.54
C ALA A 336 11.76 14.95 -13.64
N PHE A 337 11.07 15.30 -14.73
CA PHE A 337 9.71 14.82 -14.96
C PHE A 337 9.67 13.31 -15.11
N CYS A 338 10.52 12.72 -15.94
CA CYS A 338 10.49 11.27 -16.14
C CYS A 338 10.83 10.51 -14.85
N GLY A 339 11.76 11.02 -14.04
CA GLY A 339 12.04 10.49 -12.70
C GLY A 339 10.81 10.56 -11.78
N TRP A 340 10.14 11.71 -11.72
CA TRP A 340 8.88 11.86 -10.98
C TRP A 340 7.77 10.94 -11.50
N ALA A 341 7.76 10.64 -12.80
CA ALA A 341 6.82 9.71 -13.42
C ALA A 341 7.14 8.22 -13.13
N GLY A 342 8.27 7.92 -12.48
CA GLY A 342 8.72 6.55 -12.22
C GLY A 342 9.40 5.90 -13.42
N GLY A 343 10.04 6.71 -14.26
CA GLY A 343 10.77 6.30 -15.45
C GLY A 343 12.06 7.11 -15.64
N ARG A 344 12.47 7.26 -16.89
CA ARG A 344 13.67 7.97 -17.34
C ARG A 344 13.48 8.48 -18.77
N LEU A 345 14.43 9.25 -19.30
CA LEU A 345 14.50 9.46 -20.74
C LEU A 345 14.89 8.14 -21.45
N PRO A 346 14.37 7.86 -22.66
CA PRO A 346 14.85 6.75 -23.47
C PRO A 346 16.31 6.97 -23.85
N THR A 347 17.06 5.91 -24.12
CA THR A 347 18.32 6.06 -24.86
C THR A 347 18.02 6.43 -26.32
N GLU A 348 19.00 6.98 -27.02
CA GLU A 348 18.89 7.26 -28.44
C GLU A 348 18.55 5.99 -29.24
N ALA A 349 19.18 4.87 -28.88
CA ALA A 349 18.94 3.59 -29.52
C ALA A 349 17.54 3.04 -29.23
N GLU A 350 17.06 3.16 -27.99
CA GLU A 350 15.67 2.81 -27.65
C GLU A 350 14.68 3.66 -28.43
N TRP A 351 14.93 4.96 -28.55
CA TRP A 351 14.05 5.86 -29.29
C TRP A 351 13.97 5.45 -30.77
N GLU A 352 15.11 5.22 -31.43
CA GLU A 352 15.12 4.87 -32.86
C GLU A 352 14.54 3.48 -33.12
N TYR A 353 14.88 2.51 -32.27
CA TYR A 353 14.32 1.16 -32.35
C TYR A 353 12.79 1.18 -32.27
N ALA A 354 12.27 1.95 -31.31
CA ALA A 354 10.85 2.13 -31.12
C ALA A 354 10.19 2.88 -32.28
N ALA A 355 10.84 3.92 -32.83
CA ALA A 355 10.36 4.70 -33.96
C ALA A 355 10.24 3.83 -35.23
N ARG A 356 11.23 2.95 -35.47
CA ARG A 356 11.27 2.02 -36.61
C ARG A 356 10.23 0.91 -36.51
N ALA A 357 9.83 0.50 -35.31
CA ALA A 357 8.81 -0.52 -35.06
C ALA A 357 8.98 -1.81 -35.90
N GLY A 358 10.22 -2.32 -35.96
CA GLY A 358 10.57 -3.53 -36.71
C GLY A 358 10.87 -3.32 -38.20
N ARG A 359 10.78 -2.09 -38.72
CA ARG A 359 11.14 -1.76 -40.10
C ARG A 359 12.62 -1.40 -40.24
N SER A 360 13.31 -2.02 -41.19
CA SER A 360 14.71 -1.70 -41.52
C SER A 360 14.87 -0.74 -42.71
N ASP A 361 13.81 -0.54 -43.50
CA ASP A 361 13.83 0.15 -44.80
C ASP A 361 13.02 1.46 -44.83
N GLY A 362 12.47 1.87 -43.69
CA GLY A 362 11.65 3.07 -43.58
C GLY A 362 12.49 4.32 -43.35
N ARG A 363 12.23 5.37 -44.13
CA ARG A 363 12.73 6.73 -43.87
C ARG A 363 11.95 7.43 -42.76
N TYR A 364 10.68 7.10 -42.58
CA TYR A 364 9.76 7.58 -41.55
C TYR A 364 9.17 6.40 -40.76
N PRO A 365 8.57 6.63 -39.58
CA PRO A 365 8.01 5.55 -38.74
C PRO A 365 7.00 4.62 -39.45
N TRP A 366 6.31 5.13 -40.47
CA TRP A 366 5.30 4.40 -41.25
C TRP A 366 5.74 3.99 -42.66
N GLY A 367 6.95 4.35 -43.12
CA GLY A 367 7.40 4.02 -44.47
C GLY A 367 8.31 5.07 -45.08
N ASN A 368 8.21 5.29 -46.40
CA ASN A 368 9.16 6.11 -47.17
C ASN A 368 8.60 7.45 -47.68
N GLN A 369 7.31 7.68 -47.46
CA GLN A 369 6.63 8.91 -47.88
C GLN A 369 6.06 9.62 -46.66
N ILE A 370 6.11 10.94 -46.71
CA ILE A 370 5.51 11.82 -45.71
C ILE A 370 4.61 12.82 -46.42
N SER A 371 3.51 13.14 -45.77
CA SER A 371 2.61 14.22 -46.13
C SER A 371 2.05 14.81 -44.84
N HIS A 372 1.41 15.97 -44.95
CA HIS A 372 0.69 16.59 -43.84
C HIS A 372 -0.53 15.78 -43.34
N GLU A 373 -0.83 14.62 -43.94
CA GLU A 373 -1.79 13.64 -43.39
C GLU A 373 -1.17 12.70 -42.34
N SER A 374 0.17 12.65 -42.25
CA SER A 374 0.89 11.66 -41.44
C SER A 374 1.67 12.27 -40.27
N ALA A 375 1.95 13.56 -40.30
CA ALA A 375 2.72 14.25 -39.26
C ALA A 375 2.46 15.76 -39.26
N ASN A 376 2.75 16.38 -38.12
CA ASN A 376 2.87 17.84 -38.00
C ASN A 376 4.31 18.28 -38.29
N TYR A 377 4.51 19.11 -39.30
CA TYR A 377 5.82 19.64 -39.69
C TYR A 377 5.70 20.96 -40.45
N ALA A 378 6.82 21.57 -40.86
CA ALA A 378 6.82 22.91 -41.42
C ALA A 378 5.84 23.08 -42.60
N GLY A 379 4.86 23.96 -42.40
CA GLY A 379 3.75 24.19 -43.33
C GLY A 379 2.41 23.86 -42.67
N THR A 380 1.32 24.11 -43.37
CA THR A 380 0.00 23.59 -42.97
C THR A 380 -0.75 23.15 -44.23
N GLU A 381 -1.26 21.93 -44.21
CA GLU A 381 -2.03 21.34 -45.31
C GLU A 381 -2.85 20.15 -44.79
N GLY A 382 -4.02 19.91 -45.39
CA GLY A 382 -4.83 18.72 -45.05
C GLY A 382 -5.12 18.61 -43.55
N ARG A 383 -4.78 17.46 -42.97
CA ARG A 383 -4.93 17.20 -41.53
C ARG A 383 -4.02 18.07 -40.65
N ASP A 384 -2.78 18.33 -41.07
CA ASP A 384 -1.86 19.21 -40.36
C ASP A 384 -2.22 20.68 -40.56
N SER A 385 -3.12 21.16 -39.71
CA SER A 385 -3.66 22.52 -39.76
C SER A 385 -3.06 23.43 -38.67
N TRP A 386 -2.00 22.98 -37.99
CA TRP A 386 -1.41 23.69 -36.86
C TRP A 386 -0.14 24.43 -37.29
N ALA A 387 -0.12 25.74 -37.09
CA ALA A 387 1.08 26.56 -37.34
C ALA A 387 2.25 26.27 -36.37
N TYR A 388 1.96 25.56 -35.28
CA TYR A 388 2.88 25.19 -34.20
C TYR A 388 2.63 23.72 -33.81
N THR A 389 2.95 23.33 -32.57
CA THR A 389 2.59 22.00 -32.05
C THR A 389 1.11 21.67 -32.25
N SER A 390 0.81 20.40 -32.54
CA SER A 390 -0.55 19.85 -32.58
C SER A 390 -0.82 19.05 -31.30
N PRO A 391 -2.09 18.74 -30.96
CA PRO A 391 -2.40 17.74 -29.96
C PRO A 391 -1.66 16.43 -30.24
N VAL A 392 -1.13 15.81 -29.19
CA VAL A 392 -0.50 14.49 -29.30
C VAL A 392 -1.52 13.45 -29.77
N GLN A 393 -1.06 12.41 -30.45
CA GLN A 393 -1.90 11.36 -31.04
C GLN A 393 -2.87 11.89 -32.12
N GLY A 394 -2.57 13.05 -32.72
CA GLY A 394 -3.33 13.61 -33.84
C GLY A 394 -3.19 12.82 -35.14
N PHE A 395 -2.11 12.04 -35.26
CA PHE A 395 -1.78 11.22 -36.43
C PHE A 395 -1.72 9.72 -36.10
N ALA A 396 -1.70 8.89 -37.14
CA ALA A 396 -1.67 7.44 -37.00
C ALA A 396 -0.38 6.98 -36.27
N PRO A 397 -0.47 5.99 -35.37
CA PRO A 397 0.72 5.46 -34.71
C PRO A 397 1.54 4.57 -35.63
N ASN A 398 2.80 4.32 -35.25
CA ASN A 398 3.63 3.29 -35.88
C ASN A 398 3.24 1.86 -35.43
N GLY A 399 3.99 0.85 -35.89
CA GLY A 399 3.72 -0.57 -35.61
C GLY A 399 3.75 -0.98 -34.12
N TYR A 400 4.32 -0.15 -33.24
CA TYR A 400 4.32 -0.35 -31.79
C TYR A 400 3.25 0.47 -31.06
N GLY A 401 2.39 1.18 -31.79
CA GLY A 401 1.35 2.02 -31.18
C GLY A 401 1.88 3.35 -30.64
N LEU A 402 3.05 3.80 -31.11
CA LEU A 402 3.65 5.08 -30.73
C LEU A 402 3.26 6.15 -31.74
N HIS A 403 2.81 7.29 -31.24
CA HIS A 403 2.41 8.45 -32.01
C HIS A 403 3.53 9.49 -32.05
N ASP A 404 3.48 10.33 -33.09
CA ASP A 404 4.30 11.53 -33.21
C ASP A 404 5.82 11.27 -33.15
N MET A 405 6.25 10.06 -33.53
CA MET A 405 7.67 9.68 -33.62
C MET A 405 8.41 10.42 -34.76
N ALA A 406 7.69 11.24 -35.54
CA ALA A 406 8.23 12.12 -36.57
C ALA A 406 7.36 13.39 -36.64
N GLY A 407 7.96 14.54 -36.36
CA GLY A 407 7.28 15.83 -36.34
C GLY A 407 6.83 16.26 -34.94
N ASN A 408 5.91 17.22 -34.89
CA ASN A 408 5.36 17.84 -33.69
C ASN A 408 6.42 18.50 -32.79
N ALA A 409 7.17 17.76 -31.97
CA ALA A 409 8.29 18.30 -31.19
C ALA A 409 9.54 17.42 -31.28
N TRP A 410 10.71 18.07 -31.28
CA TRP A 410 11.97 17.37 -31.05
C TRP A 410 11.96 16.74 -29.67
N GLU A 411 12.52 15.55 -29.53
CA GLU A 411 12.49 14.83 -28.26
C GLU A 411 13.88 14.67 -27.66
N TRP A 412 14.04 15.17 -26.43
CA TRP A 412 15.21 14.85 -25.61
C TRP A 412 15.31 13.34 -25.35
N VAL A 413 16.52 12.80 -25.51
CA VAL A 413 16.88 11.43 -25.10
C VAL A 413 18.04 11.49 -24.09
N GLN A 414 18.35 10.38 -23.43
CA GLN A 414 19.35 10.31 -22.36
C GLN A 414 20.76 10.66 -22.83
N ASP A 415 21.12 10.22 -24.03
CA ASP A 415 22.48 10.17 -24.55
C ASP A 415 23.12 11.56 -24.68
N GLY A 416 24.41 11.63 -24.36
CA GLY A 416 25.25 12.74 -24.78
C GLY A 416 25.44 12.71 -26.29
N TYR A 417 25.45 13.87 -26.95
CA TYR A 417 25.67 13.92 -28.39
C TYR A 417 27.15 13.70 -28.73
N GLY A 418 27.40 12.83 -29.70
CA GLY A 418 28.72 12.48 -30.21
C GLY A 418 28.62 11.61 -31.47
N SER A 419 29.79 11.29 -32.03
CA SER A 419 29.90 10.38 -33.18
C SER A 419 29.34 9.00 -32.85
N TYR A 420 28.71 8.36 -33.83
CA TYR A 420 28.39 6.95 -33.71
C TYR A 420 29.64 6.11 -33.55
N TRP A 421 29.50 5.04 -32.77
CA TRP A 421 30.53 4.02 -32.65
C TRP A 421 30.58 3.19 -33.93
N SER A 422 31.68 2.44 -34.09
CA SER A 422 31.79 1.43 -35.12
C SER A 422 31.58 0.05 -34.50
N GLY A 423 30.86 -0.83 -35.22
CA GLY A 423 30.59 -2.19 -34.79
C GLY A 423 29.27 -2.37 -34.03
N ALA A 424 28.99 -3.62 -33.63
CA ALA A 424 27.76 -3.97 -32.94
C ALA A 424 27.80 -3.54 -31.47
N ALA A 425 26.67 -3.09 -30.93
CA ALA A 425 26.51 -2.76 -29.51
C ALA A 425 25.25 -3.38 -28.91
N THR A 426 25.25 -3.55 -27.58
CA THR A 426 24.08 -3.97 -26.80
C THR A 426 23.78 -2.89 -25.77
N ASP A 427 22.53 -2.43 -25.73
CA ASP A 427 22.04 -1.36 -24.84
C ASP A 427 22.97 -0.12 -24.75
N PRO A 428 23.35 0.51 -25.88
CA PRO A 428 24.23 1.66 -25.86
C PRO A 428 23.55 2.88 -25.20
N THR A 429 24.33 3.65 -24.44
CA THR A 429 23.87 4.85 -23.70
C THR A 429 24.59 6.13 -24.14
N GLY A 430 25.32 6.07 -25.26
CA GLY A 430 26.09 7.18 -25.79
C GLY A 430 27.25 7.64 -24.88
N PRO A 431 27.98 8.70 -25.27
CA PRO A 431 29.05 9.28 -24.48
C PRO A 431 28.51 9.98 -23.21
N SER A 432 29.10 9.68 -22.06
CA SER A 432 28.67 10.19 -20.75
C SER A 432 29.08 11.65 -20.46
N SER A 433 30.05 12.21 -21.18
CA SER A 433 30.69 13.51 -20.87
C SER A 433 30.37 14.64 -21.85
N SER A 434 29.32 14.52 -22.68
CA SER A 434 28.93 15.58 -23.61
C SER A 434 28.12 16.68 -22.94
N SER A 435 28.46 17.95 -23.19
CA SER A 435 27.64 19.10 -22.78
C SER A 435 26.38 19.27 -23.63
N LYS A 436 26.34 18.60 -24.78
CA LYS A 436 25.18 18.52 -25.66
C LYS A 436 24.45 17.21 -25.46
N ARG A 437 23.13 17.25 -25.57
CA ARG A 437 22.24 16.08 -25.50
C ARG A 437 21.58 15.84 -26.84
N VAL A 438 21.33 14.58 -27.14
CA VAL A 438 20.74 14.17 -28.43
C VAL A 438 19.25 14.57 -28.47
N LEU A 439 18.80 14.97 -29.66
CA LEU A 439 17.40 15.16 -30.03
C LEU A 439 17.02 14.24 -31.19
N ARG A 440 15.79 13.73 -31.17
CA ARG A 440 15.25 12.83 -32.20
C ARG A 440 13.84 13.28 -32.66
N GLY A 441 13.48 12.95 -33.90
CA GLY A 441 12.10 13.07 -34.42
C GLY A 441 11.75 14.28 -35.31
N GLY A 442 12.50 15.38 -35.27
CA GLY A 442 12.08 16.62 -35.95
C GLY A 442 10.97 17.34 -35.18
N SER A 443 10.40 18.40 -35.75
CA SER A 443 9.32 19.16 -35.09
C SER A 443 8.44 19.91 -36.09
N TRP A 444 7.37 20.55 -35.58
CA TRP A 444 6.45 21.42 -36.32
C TRP A 444 7.14 22.50 -37.17
N SER A 445 8.34 22.93 -36.79
CA SER A 445 9.07 24.01 -37.49
C SER A 445 10.06 23.51 -38.55
N HIS A 446 10.15 22.19 -38.77
CA HIS A 446 11.16 21.60 -39.65
C HIS A 446 10.55 20.92 -40.88
N GLN A 447 11.27 20.96 -42.00
CA GLN A 447 10.87 20.25 -43.21
C GLN A 447 11.05 18.73 -43.08
N SER A 448 10.36 17.98 -43.94
CA SER A 448 10.34 16.51 -44.01
C SER A 448 11.70 15.81 -43.94
N ARG A 449 12.79 16.47 -44.37
CA ARG A 449 14.15 15.91 -44.29
C ARG A 449 14.68 15.75 -42.85
N TRP A 450 14.15 16.50 -41.89
CA TRP A 450 14.55 16.43 -40.47
C TRP A 450 13.68 15.46 -39.66
N LEU A 451 12.56 15.02 -40.24
CA LEU A 451 11.62 14.09 -39.61
C LEU A 451 12.00 12.62 -39.85
N ARG A 452 13.13 12.38 -40.52
CA ARG A 452 13.58 11.03 -40.85
C ARG A 452 13.92 10.29 -39.57
N VAL A 453 13.60 9.00 -39.53
CA VAL A 453 13.81 8.18 -38.32
C VAL A 453 15.28 8.14 -37.90
N SER A 454 16.23 8.21 -38.84
CA SER A 454 17.67 8.24 -38.54
C SER A 454 18.20 9.62 -38.18
N ASN A 455 17.43 10.70 -38.35
CA ASN A 455 17.96 12.05 -38.25
C ASN A 455 18.22 12.50 -36.81
N ARG A 456 19.47 12.85 -36.52
CA ARG A 456 19.91 13.24 -35.17
C ARG A 456 20.14 14.74 -35.12
N HIS A 457 19.86 15.33 -33.97
CA HIS A 457 20.28 16.69 -33.68
C HIS A 457 20.76 16.83 -32.24
N SER A 458 21.25 18.01 -31.86
CA SER A 458 21.63 18.25 -30.47
C SER A 458 21.60 19.72 -30.09
N TYR A 459 21.37 19.95 -28.81
CA TYR A 459 21.47 21.25 -28.14
C TYR A 459 22.21 21.09 -26.81
N LEU A 460 22.62 22.20 -26.19
CA LEU A 460 23.17 22.14 -24.84
C LEU A 460 22.09 21.67 -23.86
N SER A 461 22.48 20.93 -22.83
CA SER A 461 21.52 20.37 -21.86
C SER A 461 20.65 21.42 -21.15
N GLY A 462 21.15 22.65 -21.03
CA GLY A 462 20.44 23.79 -20.45
C GLY A 462 19.62 24.62 -21.43
N ASP A 463 19.66 24.31 -22.74
CA ASP A 463 18.88 25.03 -23.73
C ASP A 463 17.41 24.65 -23.66
N ARG A 464 16.54 25.61 -23.96
CA ARG A 464 15.09 25.44 -24.07
C ARG A 464 14.60 26.12 -25.33
N ASN A 465 14.04 25.35 -26.27
CA ASN A 465 13.43 25.89 -27.48
C ASN A 465 11.95 25.52 -27.55
N ASP A 466 11.17 26.35 -28.23
CA ASP A 466 9.71 26.24 -28.37
C ASP A 466 9.25 25.08 -29.27
N ASN A 467 10.19 24.28 -29.76
CA ASN A 467 9.98 23.10 -30.57
C ASN A 467 10.68 21.86 -30.01
N ILE A 468 11.22 21.92 -28.78
CA ILE A 468 11.84 20.79 -28.08
C ILE A 468 11.00 20.40 -26.87
N GLY A 469 10.52 19.17 -26.89
CA GLY A 469 9.87 18.44 -25.80
C GLY A 469 10.61 17.13 -25.50
N PHE A 470 9.87 16.10 -25.08
CA PHE A 470 10.41 14.79 -24.73
C PHE A 470 9.29 13.76 -24.53
N ARG A 471 9.67 12.48 -24.51
CA ARG A 471 8.84 11.37 -23.98
C ARG A 471 9.64 10.53 -22.99
N CYS A 472 8.94 9.81 -22.13
CA CYS A 472 9.59 8.97 -21.11
C CYS A 472 9.65 7.50 -21.52
N ALA A 473 10.66 6.81 -21.01
CA ALA A 473 10.81 5.36 -20.99
C ALA A 473 10.74 4.83 -19.54
N LYS A 474 10.48 3.53 -19.37
CA LYS A 474 10.47 2.85 -18.08
C LYS A 474 11.04 1.44 -18.20
N THR A 475 12.08 1.17 -17.42
CA THR A 475 12.77 -0.14 -17.37
C THR A 475 12.02 -1.15 -16.50
N GLU A 476 11.37 -0.70 -15.44
CA GLU A 476 10.60 -1.57 -14.55
C GLU A 476 9.31 -2.03 -15.24
N ILE A 477 9.24 -3.32 -15.49
CA ILE A 477 8.07 -4.00 -16.03
C ILE A 477 7.30 -4.59 -14.83
N PRO A 478 6.04 -4.18 -14.60
CA PRO A 478 5.24 -4.63 -13.45
C PRO A 478 4.93 -6.12 -13.44
#